data_AF-A0A0F6WQK6-F1
#
_entry.id   AF-A0A0F6WQK6-F1
#
_cell.length_a   1.000
_cell.length_b   1.000
_cell.length_c   1.000
_cell.angle_alpha   90.00
_cell.angle_beta   90.00
_cell.angle_gamma   90.00
#
_symmetry.space_group_name_H-M   'P 1'
#
loop_
_entity.id
_entity.type
_entity.pdbx_description
1 polymer ?
#
loop_
_entity_poly.entity_id
_entity_poly.type
_entity_poly.pdbx_seq_one_letter_code
_entity_poly.pdbx_strand_id
1 'polypeptide(L)'
;MSKPFENSALHGSSRFPAGTFTPAPKRATPAKMLAAQGKMESLLFLRHGEQQLLSIIIPLVALIVLANFDFIPGENSLDKTFPFALATAAMSAGFTGQAISLAFDRRYGALKRTGASGVPAWTIIFGKVIAVIAVTIVQIIILGVTALLLGWSAPVGGVLFGIVTLFVGVSSFTALGMLMGGTLSSELVLALANLIWIVLSGLAAWAVFSPSVNAEGVLSIIPSVALSQGMVDAFNGELPWLQLGILVGWLIITGVAANKLFNFSASR
;
A
#
# COMPACT_ATOMS: atom_id res chain seq x y z
N MET A 1 50.41 50.13 -49.40
CA MET A 1 48.98 50.45 -49.24
C MET A 1 48.31 49.24 -48.61
N SER A 2 48.34 49.14 -47.28
CA SER A 2 47.80 48.02 -46.50
C SER A 2 46.80 48.59 -45.50
N LYS A 3 45.51 48.40 -45.74
CA LYS A 3 44.46 48.72 -44.76
C LYS A 3 44.55 47.73 -43.61
N PRO A 4 44.54 48.16 -42.33
CA PRO A 4 44.42 47.26 -41.22
C PRO A 4 43.01 46.67 -41.20
N PHE A 5 42.89 45.38 -40.90
CA PHE A 5 41.62 44.72 -40.64
C PHE A 5 41.01 45.33 -39.38
N GLU A 6 39.98 46.15 -39.53
CA GLU A 6 39.09 46.53 -38.43
C GLU A 6 38.43 45.26 -37.91
N ASN A 7 38.79 44.89 -36.68
CA ASN A 7 38.08 43.91 -35.89
C ASN A 7 36.69 44.49 -35.61
N SER A 8 35.70 44.18 -36.45
CA SER A 8 34.31 44.52 -36.16
C SER A 8 33.91 43.71 -34.93
N ALA A 9 33.90 44.36 -33.78
CA ALA A 9 33.32 43.82 -32.56
C ALA A 9 31.89 43.38 -32.90
N LEU A 10 31.65 42.07 -32.87
CA LEU A 10 30.31 41.49 -32.94
C LEU A 10 29.57 41.87 -31.65
N HIS A 11 29.10 43.12 -31.57
CA HIS A 11 28.12 43.57 -30.59
C HIS A 11 26.74 43.06 -31.01
N GLY A 12 26.61 41.73 -31.11
CA GLY A 12 25.31 41.08 -31.12
C GLY A 12 24.75 41.19 -29.72
N SER A 13 23.72 42.02 -29.54
CA SER A 13 22.89 42.04 -28.34
C SER A 13 22.42 40.60 -28.08
N SER A 14 23.02 39.94 -27.09
CA SER A 14 22.60 38.61 -26.66
C SER A 14 21.10 38.64 -26.41
N ARG A 15 20.34 37.77 -27.10
CA ARG A 15 18.87 37.64 -26.95
C ARG A 15 18.45 37.46 -25.49
N PHE A 16 19.35 36.96 -24.65
CA PHE A 16 19.13 36.75 -23.23
C PHE A 16 20.07 37.63 -22.39
N PRO A 17 19.55 38.31 -21.35
CA PRO A 17 20.38 39.02 -20.38
C PRO A 17 21.49 38.13 -19.80
N ALA A 18 22.63 38.73 -19.49
CA ALA A 18 23.70 38.02 -18.80
C ALA A 18 23.17 37.45 -17.48
N GLY A 19 23.34 36.15 -17.25
CA GLY A 19 22.85 35.45 -16.06
C GLY A 19 21.56 34.65 -16.23
N THR A 20 20.86 34.75 -17.37
CA THR A 20 19.62 33.98 -17.61
C THR A 20 19.80 32.46 -17.51
N PHE A 21 20.99 31.95 -17.88
CA PHE A 21 21.32 30.52 -17.80
C PHE A 21 22.23 30.19 -16.61
N THR A 22 22.39 31.10 -15.65
CA THR A 22 23.18 30.82 -14.45
C THR A 22 22.40 29.85 -13.57
N PRO A 23 22.92 28.63 -13.33
CA PRO A 23 22.21 27.66 -12.50
C PRO A 23 22.12 28.17 -11.06
N ALA A 24 20.91 28.19 -10.51
CA ALA A 24 20.64 28.48 -9.11
C ALA A 24 20.12 27.22 -8.38
N PRO A 25 20.94 26.17 -8.23
CA PRO A 25 20.50 24.91 -7.64
C PRO A 25 20.12 25.14 -6.18
N LYS A 26 18.85 24.90 -5.84
CA LYS A 26 18.35 24.88 -4.46
C LYS A 26 17.88 23.47 -4.14
N ARG A 27 18.29 22.95 -2.98
CA ARG A 27 17.80 21.67 -2.48
C ARG A 27 16.29 21.77 -2.25
N ALA A 28 15.53 20.84 -2.81
CA ALA A 28 14.11 20.72 -2.49
C ALA A 28 13.94 20.35 -1.00
N THR A 29 12.93 20.93 -0.35
CA THR A 29 12.60 20.58 1.03
C THR A 29 12.15 19.12 1.12
N PRO A 30 12.44 18.39 2.21
CA PRO A 30 12.01 17.00 2.40
C PRO A 30 10.52 16.77 2.15
N ALA A 31 9.65 17.68 2.59
CA ALA A 31 8.20 17.59 2.38
C ALA A 31 7.80 17.63 0.89
N LYS A 32 8.42 18.52 0.09
CA LYS A 32 8.19 18.58 -1.36
C LYS A 32 8.68 17.33 -2.06
N MET A 33 9.83 16.79 -1.65
CA MET A 33 10.35 15.53 -2.20
C MET A 33 9.42 14.37 -1.88
N LEU A 34 8.94 14.29 -0.63
CA LEU A 34 8.01 13.24 -0.19
C LEU A 34 6.65 13.34 -0.91
N ALA A 35 6.10 14.55 -1.03
CA ALA A 35 4.84 14.75 -1.76
C ALA A 35 4.97 14.39 -3.25
N ALA A 36 6.09 14.76 -3.89
CA ALA A 36 6.35 14.40 -5.28
C ALA A 36 6.50 12.89 -5.46
N GLN A 37 7.29 12.23 -4.60
CA GLN A 37 7.48 10.78 -4.63
C GLN A 37 6.17 10.05 -4.35
N GLY A 38 5.45 10.43 -3.29
CA GLY A 38 4.17 9.84 -2.93
C GLY A 38 3.14 9.99 -4.04
N LYS A 39 3.04 11.15 -4.69
CA LYS A 39 2.14 11.36 -5.83
C LYS A 39 2.49 10.44 -7.01
N MET A 40 3.78 10.35 -7.36
CA MET A 40 4.23 9.49 -8.45
C MET A 40 3.93 8.02 -8.16
N GLU A 41 4.33 7.52 -6.99
CA GLU A 41 4.11 6.13 -6.57
C GLU A 41 2.61 5.81 -6.51
N SER A 42 1.79 6.72 -5.94
CA SER A 42 0.32 6.55 -5.90
C SER A 42 -0.28 6.46 -7.30
N LEU A 43 0.16 7.34 -8.21
CA LEU A 43 -0.35 7.36 -9.58
C LEU A 43 0.07 6.10 -10.35
N LEU A 44 1.30 5.63 -10.17
CA LEU A 44 1.76 4.38 -10.75
C LEU A 44 0.92 3.23 -10.20
N PHE A 45 0.77 3.11 -8.88
CA PHE A 45 0.02 2.03 -8.24
C PHE A 45 -1.45 2.01 -8.71
N LEU A 46 -2.11 3.16 -8.77
CA LEU A 46 -3.50 3.27 -9.25
C LEU A 46 -3.66 2.99 -10.75
N ARG A 47 -2.59 3.16 -11.54
CA ARG A 47 -2.58 2.85 -12.98
C ARG A 47 -2.26 1.40 -13.29
N HIS A 48 -1.87 0.58 -12.29
CA HIS A 48 -1.70 -0.87 -12.47
C HIS A 48 -3.07 -1.55 -12.52
N GLY A 49 -3.79 -1.36 -13.63
CA GLY A 49 -5.17 -1.77 -13.80
C GLY A 49 -5.41 -3.27 -13.54
N GLU A 50 -4.48 -4.14 -13.96
CA GLU A 50 -4.57 -5.59 -13.70
C GLU A 50 -4.63 -5.90 -12.19
N GLN A 51 -3.79 -5.25 -11.40
CA GLN A 51 -3.79 -5.43 -9.96
C GLN A 51 -4.99 -4.75 -9.28
N GLN A 52 -5.42 -3.59 -9.78
CA GLN A 52 -6.62 -2.91 -9.26
C GLN A 52 -7.89 -3.71 -9.55
N LEU A 53 -7.94 -4.39 -10.70
CA LEU A 53 -9.01 -5.32 -11.05
C LEU A 53 -9.16 -6.37 -9.95
N LEU A 54 -8.06 -7.04 -9.59
CA LEU A 54 -8.10 -8.10 -8.59
C LEU A 54 -8.31 -7.57 -7.16
N SER A 55 -7.69 -6.46 -6.80
CA SER A 55 -7.69 -5.95 -5.43
C SER A 55 -8.91 -5.10 -5.05
N ILE A 56 -9.69 -4.62 -6.03
CA ILE A 56 -10.92 -3.85 -5.80
C ILE A 56 -12.15 -4.60 -6.29
N ILE A 57 -12.13 -5.14 -7.52
CA ILE A 57 -13.33 -5.74 -8.11
C ILE A 57 -13.69 -7.05 -7.41
N ILE A 58 -12.72 -7.90 -7.08
CA ILE A 58 -13.04 -9.17 -6.39
C ILE A 58 -13.70 -8.89 -5.03
N PRO A 59 -13.14 -8.05 -4.13
CA PRO A 59 -13.81 -7.69 -2.88
C PRO A 59 -15.17 -7.03 -3.08
N LEU A 60 -15.31 -6.17 -4.09
CA LEU A 60 -16.57 -5.48 -4.39
C LEU A 60 -17.66 -6.46 -4.83
N VAL A 61 -17.34 -7.35 -5.78
CA VAL A 61 -18.27 -8.39 -6.25
C VAL A 61 -18.60 -9.35 -5.12
N ALA A 62 -17.60 -9.79 -4.35
CA ALA A 62 -17.82 -10.65 -3.19
C ALA A 62 -18.74 -9.98 -2.17
N LEU A 63 -18.54 -8.69 -1.88
CA LEU A 63 -19.40 -7.92 -0.98
C LEU A 63 -20.85 -7.88 -1.47
N ILE A 64 -21.07 -7.55 -2.75
CA ILE A 64 -22.43 -7.50 -3.33
C ILE A 64 -23.08 -8.88 -3.31
N VAL A 65 -22.34 -9.91 -3.71
CA VAL A 65 -22.86 -11.29 -3.79
C VAL A 65 -23.22 -11.82 -2.40
N LEU A 66 -22.31 -11.71 -1.44
CA LEU A 66 -22.54 -12.17 -0.06
C LEU A 66 -23.58 -11.33 0.68
N ALA A 67 -23.84 -10.10 0.25
CA ALA A 67 -24.93 -9.28 0.79
C ALA A 67 -26.32 -9.65 0.27
N ASN A 68 -26.41 -10.20 -0.95
CA ASN A 68 -27.69 -10.48 -1.62
C ASN A 68 -28.06 -11.96 -1.61
N PHE A 69 -27.07 -12.85 -1.52
CA PHE A 69 -27.26 -14.29 -1.58
C PHE A 69 -26.88 -14.91 -0.24
N ASP A 70 -27.88 -15.48 0.42
CA ASP A 70 -27.68 -16.16 1.70
C ASP A 70 -27.19 -17.59 1.44
N PHE A 71 -25.88 -17.75 1.26
CA PHE A 71 -25.27 -19.07 1.06
C PHE A 71 -25.32 -19.94 2.32
N ILE A 72 -25.45 -19.31 3.50
CA ILE A 72 -25.54 -19.96 4.82
C ILE A 72 -26.63 -19.22 5.62
N PRO A 73 -27.82 -19.83 5.80
CA PRO A 73 -28.96 -19.18 6.43
C PRO A 73 -28.62 -18.59 7.80
N GLY A 74 -28.73 -17.27 7.93
CA GLY A 74 -28.56 -16.56 9.21
C GLY A 74 -27.12 -16.20 9.61
N GLU A 75 -26.11 -16.49 8.78
CA GLU A 75 -24.71 -16.13 9.05
C GLU A 75 -24.18 -14.98 8.17
N ASN A 76 -24.82 -14.66 7.04
CA ASN A 76 -24.42 -13.55 6.17
C ASN A 76 -24.89 -12.21 6.72
N SER A 77 -24.28 -11.74 7.81
CA SER A 77 -24.39 -10.34 8.18
C SER A 77 -23.40 -9.49 7.38
N LEU A 78 -23.89 -8.41 6.79
CA LEU A 78 -23.06 -7.32 6.25
C LEU A 78 -22.02 -6.83 7.27
N ASP A 79 -22.31 -6.95 8.56
CA ASP A 79 -21.43 -6.58 9.68
C ASP A 79 -20.15 -7.44 9.74
N LYS A 80 -20.13 -8.61 9.11
CA LYS A 80 -18.94 -9.45 8.94
C LYS A 80 -18.35 -9.31 7.55
N THR A 81 -19.21 -9.36 6.53
CA THR A 81 -18.80 -9.37 5.13
C THR A 81 -18.06 -8.10 4.73
N PHE A 82 -18.55 -6.93 5.12
CA PHE A 82 -17.90 -5.66 4.80
C PHE A 82 -16.51 -5.51 5.44
N PRO A 83 -16.34 -5.65 6.77
CA PRO A 83 -15.00 -5.60 7.38
C PRO A 83 -14.04 -6.63 6.79
N PHE A 84 -14.49 -7.86 6.55
CA PHE A 84 -13.67 -8.89 5.91
C PHE A 84 -13.24 -8.51 4.49
N ALA A 85 -14.17 -8.02 3.67
CA ALA A 85 -13.86 -7.58 2.30
C ALA A 85 -12.87 -6.41 2.29
N LEU A 86 -13.06 -5.42 3.17
CA LEU A 86 -12.18 -4.27 3.30
C LEU A 86 -10.79 -4.68 3.81
N ALA A 87 -10.71 -5.53 4.84
CA ALA A 87 -9.47 -6.09 5.36
C ALA A 87 -8.69 -6.85 4.27
N THR A 88 -9.38 -7.69 3.51
CA THR A 88 -8.79 -8.51 2.43
C THR A 88 -8.27 -7.66 1.28
N ALA A 89 -9.05 -6.62 0.88
CA ALA A 89 -8.66 -5.66 -0.15
C ALA A 89 -7.40 -4.88 0.26
N ALA A 90 -7.39 -4.38 1.50
CA ALA A 90 -6.29 -3.58 2.04
C ALA A 90 -5.03 -4.43 2.28
N MET A 91 -5.19 -5.68 2.73
CA MET A 91 -4.13 -6.68 2.82
C MET A 91 -3.52 -6.97 1.43
N SER A 92 -4.34 -7.10 0.38
CA SER A 92 -3.85 -7.29 -0.99
C SER A 92 -2.98 -6.11 -1.45
N ALA A 93 -3.48 -4.89 -1.28
CA ALA A 93 -2.73 -3.69 -1.65
C ALA A 93 -1.40 -3.56 -0.87
N GLY A 94 -1.45 -3.72 0.45
CA GLY A 94 -0.28 -3.59 1.32
C GLY A 94 0.73 -4.72 1.15
N PHE A 95 0.29 -5.98 1.01
CA PHE A 95 1.19 -7.11 0.92
C PHE A 95 1.56 -7.46 -0.52
N THR A 96 0.60 -7.94 -1.33
CA THR A 96 0.90 -8.49 -2.66
C THR A 96 1.31 -7.38 -3.62
N GLY A 97 0.56 -6.27 -3.65
CA GLY A 97 0.90 -5.14 -4.52
C GLY A 97 2.21 -4.48 -4.17
N GLN A 98 2.46 -4.27 -2.88
CA GLN A 98 3.74 -3.69 -2.50
C GLN A 98 4.91 -4.62 -2.78
N ALA A 99 4.79 -5.93 -2.52
CA ALA A 99 5.86 -6.89 -2.75
C ALA A 99 6.19 -6.98 -4.25
N ILE A 100 5.17 -7.18 -5.09
CA ILE A 100 5.31 -7.32 -6.54
C ILE A 100 5.88 -6.03 -7.13
N SER A 101 5.27 -4.88 -6.85
CA SER A 101 5.76 -3.58 -7.33
C SER A 101 7.23 -3.36 -6.98
N LEU A 102 7.61 -3.58 -5.72
CA LEU A 102 8.98 -3.39 -5.28
C LEU A 102 9.97 -4.35 -5.96
N ALA A 103 9.60 -5.62 -6.11
CA ALA A 103 10.47 -6.62 -6.73
C ALA A 103 10.71 -6.34 -8.22
N PHE A 104 9.67 -5.90 -8.93
CA PHE A 104 9.79 -5.49 -10.32
C PHE A 104 10.54 -4.15 -10.48
N ASP A 105 10.35 -3.19 -9.58
CA ASP A 105 11.14 -1.96 -9.57
C ASP A 105 12.64 -2.23 -9.37
N ARG A 106 12.99 -3.22 -8.55
CA ARG A 106 14.38 -3.70 -8.38
C ARG A 106 14.89 -4.37 -9.65
N ARG A 107 14.11 -5.28 -10.24
CA ARG A 107 14.48 -6.00 -11.46
C ARG A 107 14.71 -5.06 -12.65
N TYR A 108 13.85 -4.07 -12.85
CA TYR A 108 13.98 -3.10 -13.94
C TYR A 108 14.96 -1.97 -13.66
N GLY A 109 15.65 -2.00 -12.51
CA GLY A 109 16.60 -0.96 -12.10
C GLY A 109 15.97 0.41 -11.83
N ALA A 110 14.65 0.49 -11.66
CA ALA A 110 13.95 1.73 -11.35
C ALA A 110 14.41 2.31 -10.01
N LEU A 111 14.65 1.44 -9.02
CA LEU A 111 15.22 1.85 -7.73
C LEU A 111 16.62 2.46 -7.87
N LYS A 112 17.47 1.92 -8.75
CA LYS A 112 18.82 2.45 -9.01
C LYS A 112 18.77 3.81 -9.70
N ARG A 113 17.87 3.99 -10.68
CA ARG A 113 17.66 5.28 -11.36
C ARG A 113 17.11 6.34 -10.40
N THR A 114 16.16 5.95 -9.54
CA THR A 114 15.59 6.86 -8.53
C THR A 114 16.63 7.23 -7.48
N GLY A 115 17.46 6.28 -7.03
CA GLY A 115 18.58 6.58 -6.12
C GLY A 115 19.62 7.52 -6.75
N ALA A 116 19.91 7.37 -8.05
CA ALA A 116 20.84 8.24 -8.77
C ALA A 116 20.35 9.70 -8.93
N SER A 117 19.05 9.96 -8.74
CA SER A 117 18.47 11.31 -8.81
C SER A 117 18.77 12.19 -7.57
N GLY A 118 19.43 11.64 -6.55
CA GLY A 118 19.75 12.35 -5.31
C GLY A 118 18.62 12.36 -4.27
N VAL A 119 17.54 11.59 -4.50
CA VAL A 119 16.45 11.41 -3.54
C VAL A 119 16.89 10.45 -2.43
N PRO A 120 16.72 10.81 -1.14
CA PRO A 120 17.04 9.92 -0.03
C PRO A 120 16.24 8.62 -0.07
N ALA A 121 16.87 7.49 0.31
CA ALA A 121 16.21 6.19 0.35
C ALA A 121 14.94 6.16 1.22
N TRP A 122 14.93 6.89 2.34
CA TRP A 122 13.74 7.01 3.18
C TRP A 122 12.57 7.64 2.42
N THR A 123 12.82 8.64 1.58
CA THR A 123 11.77 9.31 0.80
C THR A 123 11.14 8.36 -0.22
N ILE A 124 11.93 7.46 -0.82
CA ILE A 124 11.45 6.41 -1.73
C ILE A 124 10.53 5.44 -0.97
N ILE A 125 10.98 4.97 0.20
CA ILE A 125 10.21 4.03 1.05
C ILE A 125 8.88 4.67 1.49
N PHE A 126 8.93 5.88 2.06
CA PHE A 126 7.72 6.56 2.50
C PHE A 126 6.80 6.95 1.33
N GLY A 127 7.35 7.21 0.14
CA GLY A 127 6.55 7.40 -1.07
C GLY A 127 5.70 6.17 -1.42
N LYS A 128 6.27 4.97 -1.27
CA LYS A 128 5.54 3.70 -1.45
C LYS A 128 4.48 3.48 -0.37
N VAL A 129 4.79 3.80 0.89
CA VAL A 129 3.78 3.78 1.97
C VAL A 129 2.62 4.73 1.67
N ILE A 130 2.89 5.95 1.19
CA ILE A 130 1.86 6.90 0.76
C ILE A 130 1.00 6.33 -0.38
N ALA A 131 1.62 5.62 -1.33
CA ALA A 131 0.89 4.98 -2.42
C ALA A 131 -0.10 3.93 -1.94
N VAL A 132 0.32 3.07 -1.01
CA VAL A 132 -0.58 2.08 -0.39
C VAL A 132 -1.71 2.78 0.35
N ILE A 133 -1.42 3.80 1.16
CA ILE A 133 -2.44 4.59 1.87
C ILE A 133 -3.45 5.20 0.90
N ALA A 134 -2.99 5.77 -0.23
CA ALA A 134 -3.86 6.35 -1.24
C ALA A 134 -4.81 5.31 -1.84
N VAL A 135 -4.31 4.10 -2.14
CA VAL A 135 -5.13 2.99 -2.64
C VAL A 135 -6.12 2.51 -1.58
N THR A 136 -5.70 2.38 -0.33
CA THR A 136 -6.58 2.03 0.78
C THR A 136 -7.71 3.05 0.96
N ILE A 137 -7.43 4.35 0.82
CA ILE A 137 -8.48 5.40 0.85
C ILE A 137 -9.49 5.18 -0.28
N VAL A 138 -9.03 4.87 -1.50
CA VAL A 138 -9.92 4.55 -2.62
C VAL A 138 -10.77 3.31 -2.31
N GLN A 139 -10.18 2.26 -1.72
CA GLN A 139 -10.90 1.06 -1.31
C GLN A 139 -11.96 1.35 -0.24
N ILE A 140 -11.64 2.16 0.78
CA ILE A 140 -12.59 2.60 1.81
C ILE A 140 -13.78 3.31 1.16
N ILE A 141 -13.52 4.22 0.22
CA ILE A 141 -14.59 4.97 -0.45
C ILE A 141 -15.47 4.01 -1.26
N ILE A 142 -14.88 3.18 -2.12
CA ILE A 142 -15.64 2.29 -3.02
C ILE A 142 -16.43 1.26 -2.20
N LEU A 143 -15.75 0.48 -1.36
CA LEU A 143 -16.39 -0.60 -0.60
C LEU A 143 -17.32 -0.03 0.48
N GLY A 144 -16.94 1.08 1.12
CA GLY A 144 -17.75 1.72 2.15
C GLY A 144 -19.04 2.31 1.59
N VAL A 145 -18.99 3.02 0.46
CA VAL A 145 -20.20 3.52 -0.20
C VAL A 145 -21.08 2.35 -0.63
N THR A 146 -20.51 1.28 -1.20
CA THR A 146 -21.30 0.09 -1.56
C THR A 146 -21.94 -0.57 -0.34
N ALA A 147 -21.22 -0.73 0.76
CA ALA A 147 -21.76 -1.31 2.00
C ALA A 147 -22.91 -0.46 2.55
N LEU A 148 -22.75 0.87 2.58
CA LEU A 148 -23.82 1.79 3.01
C LEU A 148 -25.06 1.68 2.11
N LEU A 149 -24.89 1.56 0.79
CA LEU A 149 -26.00 1.36 -0.16
C LEU A 149 -26.71 0.00 0.03
N LEU A 150 -25.98 -1.02 0.49
CA LEU A 150 -26.52 -2.33 0.82
C LEU A 150 -27.19 -2.37 2.21
N GLY A 151 -27.17 -1.26 2.96
CA GLY A 151 -27.82 -1.14 4.26
C GLY A 151 -26.92 -1.40 5.47
N TRP A 152 -25.59 -1.48 5.26
CA TRP A 152 -24.64 -1.59 6.37
C TRP A 152 -24.63 -0.31 7.21
N SER A 153 -24.47 -0.46 8.53
CA SER A 153 -24.35 0.66 9.45
C SER A 153 -23.40 0.31 10.60
N ALA A 154 -22.74 1.32 11.16
CA ALA A 154 -21.89 1.17 12.34
C ALA A 154 -21.97 2.41 13.23
N PRO A 155 -21.75 2.27 14.56
CA PRO A 155 -21.58 3.41 15.45
C PRO A 155 -20.39 4.26 15.00
N VAL A 156 -20.49 5.59 15.17
CA VAL A 156 -19.42 6.53 14.78
C VAL A 156 -18.08 6.19 15.45
N GLY A 157 -18.11 5.78 16.72
CA GLY A 157 -16.94 5.30 17.43
C GLY A 157 -16.33 4.05 16.79
N GLY A 158 -17.17 3.12 16.33
CA GLY A 158 -16.73 1.93 15.64
C GLY A 158 -16.12 2.21 14.27
N VAL A 159 -16.62 3.21 13.53
CA VAL A 159 -15.98 3.67 12.29
C VAL A 159 -14.57 4.21 12.57
N LEU A 160 -14.39 4.98 13.64
CA LEU A 160 -13.06 5.50 14.01
C LEU A 160 -12.11 4.36 14.39
N PHE A 161 -12.56 3.39 15.19
CA PHE A 161 -11.77 2.21 15.52
C PHE A 161 -11.44 1.39 14.28
N GLY A 162 -12.39 1.23 13.35
CA GLY A 162 -12.18 0.50 12.10
C GLY A 162 -11.12 1.16 11.22
N ILE A 163 -11.16 2.49 11.10
CA ILE A 163 -10.13 3.26 10.39
C ILE A 163 -8.75 3.03 11.01
N VAL A 164 -8.63 3.15 12.33
CA VAL A 164 -7.34 2.95 13.04
C VAL A 164 -6.83 1.51 12.83
N THR A 165 -7.67 0.51 13.04
CA THR A 165 -7.33 -0.91 12.85
C THR A 165 -6.90 -1.20 11.42
N LEU A 166 -7.61 -0.65 10.43
CA LEU A 166 -7.26 -0.80 9.02
C LEU A 166 -5.89 -0.21 8.71
N PHE A 167 -5.60 1.02 9.17
CA PHE A 167 -4.31 1.66 8.90
C PHE A 167 -3.13 0.95 9.60
N VAL A 168 -3.33 0.44 10.81
CA VAL A 168 -2.33 -0.39 11.50
C VAL A 168 -2.10 -1.70 10.74
N GLY A 169 -3.18 -2.37 10.32
CA GLY A 169 -3.11 -3.59 9.52
C GLY A 169 -2.41 -3.39 8.18
N VAL A 170 -2.81 -2.38 7.42
CA VAL A 170 -2.20 -2.01 6.14
C VAL A 170 -0.72 -1.70 6.32
N SER A 171 -0.34 -0.99 7.38
CA SER A 171 1.07 -0.70 7.67
C SER A 171 1.86 -1.99 7.92
N SER A 172 1.29 -2.91 8.70
CA SER A 172 1.89 -4.23 8.98
C SER A 172 2.08 -5.06 7.70
N PHE A 173 1.05 -5.15 6.87
CA PHE A 173 1.11 -5.85 5.58
C PHE A 173 2.03 -5.18 4.57
N THR A 174 2.12 -3.84 4.58
CA THR A 174 3.09 -3.08 3.79
C THR A 174 4.51 -3.42 4.21
N ALA A 175 4.80 -3.53 5.50
CA ALA A 175 6.12 -3.94 5.98
C ALA A 175 6.46 -5.39 5.56
N LEU A 176 5.49 -6.32 5.64
CA LEU A 176 5.63 -7.68 5.10
C LEU A 176 5.91 -7.69 3.59
N GLY A 177 5.18 -6.87 2.82
CA GLY A 177 5.33 -6.77 1.38
C GLY A 177 6.69 -6.19 0.99
N MET A 178 7.12 -5.14 1.69
CA MET A 178 8.44 -4.53 1.54
C MET A 178 9.58 -5.51 1.90
N LEU A 179 9.41 -6.30 2.96
CA LEU A 179 10.37 -7.35 3.34
C LEU A 179 10.52 -8.37 2.20
N MET A 180 9.40 -8.93 1.71
CA MET A 180 9.41 -9.93 0.65
C MET A 180 9.95 -9.39 -0.67
N GLY A 181 9.40 -8.26 -1.13
CA GLY A 181 9.80 -7.61 -2.38
C GLY A 181 11.23 -7.08 -2.36
N GLY A 182 11.76 -6.75 -1.18
CA GLY A 182 13.12 -6.27 -0.97
C GLY A 182 14.18 -7.37 -0.84
N THR A 183 13.77 -8.63 -0.63
CA THR A 183 14.69 -9.75 -0.34
C THR A 183 14.71 -10.82 -1.41
N LEU A 184 13.57 -11.15 -2.01
CA LEU A 184 13.44 -12.23 -3.00
C LEU A 184 13.54 -11.72 -4.45
N SER A 185 13.64 -12.65 -5.41
CA SER A 185 13.59 -12.36 -6.85
C SER A 185 12.16 -12.07 -7.32
N SER A 186 11.99 -11.32 -8.41
CA SER A 186 10.65 -10.92 -8.89
C SER A 186 9.74 -12.10 -9.23
N GLU A 187 10.30 -13.18 -9.74
CA GLU A 187 9.64 -14.42 -10.12
C GLU A 187 9.12 -15.15 -8.88
N LEU A 188 9.95 -15.26 -7.84
CA LEU A 188 9.55 -15.85 -6.57
C LEU A 188 8.51 -14.99 -5.86
N VAL A 189 8.67 -13.66 -5.87
CA VAL A 189 7.72 -12.74 -5.25
C VAL A 189 6.36 -12.85 -5.93
N LEU A 190 6.30 -12.89 -7.26
CA LEU A 190 5.04 -12.99 -7.99
C LEU A 190 4.25 -14.25 -7.62
N ALA A 191 4.93 -15.39 -7.49
CA ALA A 191 4.30 -16.64 -7.08
C ALA A 191 3.94 -16.66 -5.58
N LEU A 192 4.90 -16.36 -4.71
CA LEU A 192 4.75 -16.50 -3.26
C LEU A 192 3.81 -15.46 -2.66
N ALA A 193 3.85 -14.20 -3.13
CA ALA A 193 2.99 -13.15 -2.58
C ALA A 193 1.51 -13.51 -2.77
N ASN A 194 1.14 -13.96 -3.98
CA ASN A 194 -0.23 -14.38 -4.28
C ASN A 194 -0.62 -15.65 -3.50
N LEU A 195 0.24 -16.67 -3.45
CA LEU A 195 -0.04 -17.90 -2.71
C LEU A 195 -0.25 -17.62 -1.21
N ILE A 196 0.66 -16.85 -0.60
CA ILE A 196 0.57 -16.50 0.82
C ILE A 196 -0.68 -15.67 1.07
N TRP A 197 -1.01 -14.71 0.20
CA TRP A 197 -2.24 -13.93 0.33
C TRP A 197 -3.50 -14.78 0.26
N ILE A 198 -3.57 -15.78 -0.62
CA ILE A 198 -4.70 -16.72 -0.70
C ILE A 198 -4.83 -17.49 0.63
N VAL A 199 -3.73 -18.04 1.14
CA VAL A 199 -3.73 -18.77 2.42
C VAL A 199 -4.17 -17.88 3.57
N LEU A 200 -3.60 -16.67 3.66
CA LEU A 200 -3.93 -15.69 4.69
C LEU A 200 -5.40 -15.24 4.60
N SER A 201 -5.93 -15.03 3.40
CA SER A 201 -7.33 -14.67 3.16
C SER A 201 -8.27 -15.81 3.54
N GLY A 202 -7.91 -17.06 3.20
CA GLY A 202 -8.68 -18.24 3.57
C GLY A 202 -8.74 -18.45 5.08
N LEU A 203 -7.62 -18.27 5.78
CA LEU A 203 -7.58 -18.33 7.25
C LEU A 203 -8.39 -17.21 7.90
N ALA A 204 -8.32 -16.00 7.34
CA ALA A 204 -9.13 -14.89 7.81
C ALA A 204 -10.63 -15.12 7.57
N ALA A 205 -11.01 -15.65 6.41
CA ALA A 205 -12.40 -16.01 6.09
C ALA A 205 -12.90 -17.08 7.07
N TRP A 206 -12.11 -18.13 7.28
CA TRP A 206 -12.43 -19.18 8.24
C TRP A 206 -12.65 -18.61 9.65
N ALA A 207 -11.77 -17.70 10.10
CA ALA A 207 -11.87 -17.12 11.44
C ALA A 207 -13.09 -16.19 11.61
N VAL A 208 -13.51 -15.49 10.56
CA VAL A 208 -14.66 -14.56 10.60
C VAL A 208 -16.00 -15.30 10.46
N PHE A 209 -16.05 -16.29 9.56
CA PHE A 209 -17.28 -16.99 9.20
C PHE A 209 -17.49 -18.32 9.94
N SER A 210 -16.49 -18.83 10.67
CA SER A 210 -16.62 -20.03 11.53
C SER A 210 -16.27 -19.72 13.01
N PRO A 211 -17.08 -18.93 13.74
CA PRO A 211 -16.73 -18.44 15.07
C PRO A 211 -16.56 -19.53 16.14
N SER A 212 -17.25 -20.66 15.97
CA SER A 212 -17.17 -21.82 16.86
C SER A 212 -15.78 -22.46 16.92
N VAL A 213 -14.87 -22.10 16.01
CA VAL A 213 -13.59 -22.80 15.83
C VAL A 213 -12.40 -22.10 16.48
N ASN A 214 -12.38 -20.78 16.73
CA ASN A 214 -11.30 -20.12 17.49
C ASN A 214 -11.47 -18.59 17.59
N ALA A 215 -12.35 -18.10 18.47
CA ALA A 215 -12.42 -16.66 18.78
C ALA A 215 -11.17 -16.15 19.55
N GLU A 216 -10.43 -17.04 20.24
CA GLU A 216 -9.28 -16.67 21.10
C GLU A 216 -8.04 -17.59 20.95
N GLY A 217 -8.02 -18.46 19.94
CA GLY A 217 -6.95 -19.45 19.78
C GLY A 217 -5.68 -18.93 19.11
N VAL A 218 -4.74 -19.86 18.88
CA VAL A 218 -3.43 -19.63 18.22
C VAL A 218 -3.57 -18.94 16.84
N LEU A 219 -4.71 -19.10 16.17
CA LEU A 219 -5.00 -18.45 14.88
C LEU A 219 -5.03 -16.92 14.96
N SER A 220 -5.36 -16.33 16.12
CA SER A 220 -5.37 -14.88 16.31
C SER A 220 -3.99 -14.23 16.11
N ILE A 221 -2.91 -14.98 16.31
CA ILE A 221 -1.52 -14.52 16.10
C ILE A 221 -1.25 -14.24 14.60
N ILE A 222 -2.01 -14.87 13.70
CA ILE A 222 -1.86 -14.68 12.26
C ILE A 222 -2.36 -13.28 11.88
N PRO A 223 -1.56 -12.45 11.19
CA PRO A 223 -1.87 -11.04 10.99
C PRO A 223 -3.15 -10.82 10.17
N SER A 224 -3.51 -11.74 9.26
CA SER A 224 -4.75 -11.62 8.48
C SER A 224 -5.99 -11.91 9.30
N VAL A 225 -5.88 -12.86 10.24
CA VAL A 225 -6.95 -13.17 11.20
C VAL A 225 -7.13 -12.01 12.16
N ALA A 226 -6.03 -11.51 12.74
CA ALA A 226 -6.03 -10.34 13.62
C ALA A 226 -6.68 -9.12 12.94
N LEU A 227 -6.28 -8.80 11.69
CA LEU A 227 -6.87 -7.68 10.96
C LEU A 227 -8.37 -7.87 10.74
N SER A 228 -8.79 -9.02 10.20
CA SER A 228 -10.20 -9.22 9.86
C SER A 228 -11.11 -9.29 11.08
N GLN A 229 -10.71 -9.99 12.14
CA GLN A 229 -11.46 -10.01 13.41
C GLN A 229 -11.47 -8.63 14.07
N GLY A 230 -10.32 -7.95 14.13
CA GLY A 230 -10.24 -6.61 14.70
C GLY A 230 -11.10 -5.59 13.95
N MET A 231 -11.25 -5.73 12.63
CA MET A 231 -12.16 -4.89 11.84
C MET A 231 -13.64 -5.16 12.17
N VAL A 232 -14.02 -6.43 12.39
CA VAL A 232 -15.37 -6.80 12.83
C VAL A 232 -15.66 -6.20 14.22
N ASP A 233 -14.77 -6.45 15.19
CA ASP A 233 -14.90 -5.95 16.56
C ASP A 233 -14.97 -4.40 16.58
N ALA A 234 -14.09 -3.77 15.81
CA ALA A 234 -14.06 -2.32 15.65
C ALA A 234 -15.39 -1.76 15.14
N PHE A 235 -15.94 -2.30 14.07
CA PHE A 235 -17.21 -1.82 13.54
C PHE A 235 -18.42 -2.14 14.43
N ASN A 236 -18.32 -3.13 15.31
CA ASN A 236 -19.32 -3.35 16.37
C ASN A 236 -19.21 -2.34 17.53
N GLY A 237 -18.20 -1.46 17.52
CA GLY A 237 -17.99 -0.42 18.53
C GLY A 237 -17.02 -0.83 19.63
N GLU A 238 -16.41 -2.00 19.54
CA GLU A 238 -15.41 -2.48 20.49
C GLU A 238 -14.00 -2.07 20.03
N LEU A 239 -13.09 -1.79 20.97
CA LEU A 239 -11.72 -1.46 20.62
C LEU A 239 -10.87 -2.74 20.59
N PRO A 240 -10.38 -3.19 19.41
CA PRO A 240 -9.69 -4.47 19.25
C PRO A 240 -8.23 -4.42 19.76
N TRP A 241 -8.04 -4.31 21.07
CA TRP A 241 -6.72 -4.14 21.69
C TRP A 241 -5.74 -5.28 21.38
N LEU A 242 -6.23 -6.52 21.44
CA LEU A 242 -5.41 -7.71 21.20
C LEU A 242 -4.93 -7.73 19.74
N GLN A 243 -5.84 -7.53 18.80
CA GLN A 243 -5.55 -7.56 17.38
C GLN A 243 -4.62 -6.40 16.97
N LEU A 244 -4.84 -5.21 17.52
CA LEU A 244 -3.93 -4.07 17.34
C LEU A 244 -2.53 -4.39 17.88
N GLY A 245 -2.43 -4.98 19.07
CA GLY A 245 -1.15 -5.40 19.66
C GLY A 245 -0.40 -6.41 18.77
N ILE A 246 -1.11 -7.40 18.23
CA ILE A 246 -0.56 -8.41 17.32
C ILE A 246 -0.07 -7.75 16.01
N LEU A 247 -0.89 -6.89 15.41
CA LEU A 247 -0.53 -6.20 14.16
C LEU A 247 0.67 -5.26 14.33
N VAL A 248 0.75 -4.55 15.46
CA VAL A 248 1.90 -3.71 15.82
C VAL A 248 3.14 -4.58 16.04
N GLY A 249 3.01 -5.72 16.72
CA GLY A 249 4.10 -6.69 16.87
C GLY A 249 4.66 -7.14 15.53
N TRP A 250 3.77 -7.53 14.60
CA TRP A 250 4.15 -7.89 13.23
C TRP A 250 4.80 -6.73 12.47
N LEU A 251 4.25 -5.52 12.58
CA LEU A 251 4.81 -4.32 11.96
C LEU A 251 6.24 -4.05 12.44
N ILE A 252 6.49 -4.16 13.74
CA ILE A 252 7.83 -3.96 14.31
C ILE A 252 8.79 -5.05 13.83
N ILE A 253 8.41 -6.33 13.95
CA ILE A 253 9.27 -7.47 13.58
C ILE A 253 9.64 -7.38 12.09
N THR A 254 8.65 -7.18 11.23
CA THR A 254 8.82 -7.17 9.77
C THR A 254 9.47 -5.88 9.30
N GLY A 255 9.17 -4.74 9.91
CA GLY A 255 9.84 -3.47 9.62
C GLY A 255 11.33 -3.51 9.96
N VAL A 256 11.70 -4.09 11.11
CA VAL A 256 13.11 -4.29 11.50
C VAL A 256 13.79 -5.29 10.56
N ALA A 257 13.13 -6.41 10.25
CA ALA A 257 13.66 -7.40 9.32
C ALA A 257 13.85 -6.81 7.91
N ALA A 258 12.88 -6.02 7.42
CA ALA A 258 12.95 -5.36 6.13
C ALA A 258 14.16 -4.44 6.09
N ASN A 259 14.35 -3.58 7.10
CA ASN A 259 15.49 -2.67 7.13
C ASN A 259 16.85 -3.39 7.16
N LYS A 260 16.94 -4.54 7.84
CA LYS A 260 18.19 -5.32 7.93
C LYS A 260 18.50 -6.15 6.69
N LEU A 261 17.47 -6.66 6.02
CA LEU A 261 17.61 -7.61 4.90
C LEU A 261 17.46 -6.95 3.52
N PHE A 262 17.06 -5.68 3.45
CA PHE A 262 16.80 -4.98 2.20
C PHE A 262 18.03 -4.94 1.29
N ASN A 263 17.87 -5.39 0.04
CA ASN A 263 18.94 -5.32 -0.95
C ASN A 263 18.51 -4.53 -2.20
N PHE A 264 19.31 -3.51 -2.56
CA PHE A 264 19.07 -2.68 -3.74
C PHE A 264 19.41 -3.36 -5.08
N SER A 265 20.13 -4.49 -5.08
CA SER A 265 20.41 -5.28 -6.28
C SER A 265 19.58 -6.57 -6.31
N ALA A 266 19.16 -6.97 -7.52
CA ALA A 266 18.51 -8.25 -7.80
C ALA A 266 19.55 -9.34 -8.18
N SER A 267 20.75 -9.30 -7.61
CA SER A 267 21.79 -10.28 -7.93
C SER A 267 21.76 -11.46 -6.96
N ARG A 268 20.83 -12.39 -7.17
CA ARG A 268 21.00 -13.83 -6.95
C ARG A 268 20.13 -14.58 -7.94
#